data_AF-A0A634QZG6-F1
#
_entry.id   AF-A0A634QZG6-F1
#
_cell.length_a   1.000
_cell.length_b   1.000
_cell.length_c   1.000
_cell.angle_alpha   90.00
_cell.angle_beta   90.00
_cell.angle_gamma   90.00
#
_symmetry.space_group_name_H-M   'P 1'
#
loop_
_entity.id
_entity.type
_entity.pdbx_description
1 polymer ?
#
loop_
_entity_poly.entity_id
_entity_poly.type
_entity_poly.pdbx_seq_one_letter_code
_entity_poly.pdbx_strand_id
1 'polypeptide(L)'
;AAYRRSVFEELSGFPEHTILAEDMFMAAKMIQAGYKVAYCAEAVVRHSHNYTPREEFQRYFDTGVFHACSPWIQRDFGGAGGEGFRFVK
;
A
#
# COMPACT_ATOMS: atom_id res chain seq x y z
N ALA A 1 -8.90 5.47 -2.56
CA ALA A 1 -9.11 5.72 -1.11
C ALA A 1 -9.61 7.16 -0.92
N ALA A 2 -10.14 7.49 0.25
CA ALA A 2 -10.44 8.86 0.65
C ALA A 2 -9.68 9.20 1.94
N TYR A 3 -9.01 10.35 1.96
CA TYR A 3 -8.20 10.80 3.09
C TYR A 3 -8.79 12.10 3.66
N ARG A 4 -8.69 12.28 4.97
CA ARG A 4 -8.96 13.58 5.58
C ARG A 4 -7.85 14.53 5.15
N ARG A 5 -8.19 15.57 4.38
CA ARG A 5 -7.22 16.52 3.81
C ARG A 5 -6.25 17.08 4.85
N SER A 6 -6.76 17.51 6.00
CA SER A 6 -5.93 18.07 7.07
C SER A 6 -4.86 17.10 7.56
N VAL A 7 -5.19 15.80 7.67
CA VAL A 7 -4.25 14.76 8.11
C VAL A 7 -3.24 14.43 7.01
N PHE A 8 -3.69 14.43 5.75
CA PHE A 8 -2.81 14.24 4.61
C PHE A 8 -1.75 15.35 4.55
N GLU A 9 -2.17 16.61 4.68
CA GLU A 9 -1.27 17.77 4.69
C GLU A 9 -0.36 17.79 5.94
N GLU A 10 -0.90 17.47 7.12
CA GLU A 10 -0.13 17.38 8.38
C GLU A 10 1.01 16.36 8.31
N LEU A 11 0.80 15.25 7.61
CA LEU A 11 1.78 14.17 7.44
C LEU A 11 2.61 14.30 6.16
N SER A 12 2.65 15.51 5.57
CA SER A 12 3.44 15.86 4.38
C SER A 12 3.03 15.17 3.07
N GLY A 13 1.83 14.59 3.01
CA GLY A 13 1.29 13.96 1.81
C GLY A 13 2.06 12.73 1.33
N PHE A 14 1.95 12.43 0.04
CA PHE A 14 2.62 11.27 -0.56
C PHE A 14 4.14 11.48 -0.63
N PRO A 15 4.94 10.40 -0.47
CA PRO A 15 6.38 10.49 -0.65
C PRO A 15 6.74 10.89 -2.09
N GLU A 16 7.65 11.86 -2.24
CA GLU A 16 8.12 12.31 -3.56
C GLU A 16 8.98 11.25 -4.27
N HIS A 17 9.60 10.35 -3.50
CA HIS A 17 10.51 9.33 -4.02
C HIS A 17 10.08 7.94 -3.55
N THR A 18 9.12 7.36 -4.27
CA THR A 18 8.75 5.95 -4.14
C THR A 18 8.59 5.32 -5.52
N ILE A 19 8.99 4.06 -5.64
CA ILE A 19 8.87 3.30 -6.89
C ILE A 19 7.40 2.94 -7.20
N LEU A 20 6.58 2.72 -6.17
CA LEU A 20 5.12 2.51 -6.18
C LEU A 20 4.58 2.55 -4.73
N ALA A 21 3.28 2.31 -4.55
CA ALA A 21 2.64 2.11 -3.24
C ALA A 21 2.76 3.33 -2.30
N GLU A 22 2.69 4.52 -2.86
CA GLU A 22 2.60 5.79 -2.13
C GLU A 22 1.38 5.82 -1.19
N ASP A 23 0.30 5.16 -1.58
CA ASP A 23 -0.92 5.01 -0.81
C ASP A 23 -0.73 4.14 0.43
N MET A 24 0.00 3.03 0.31
CA MET A 24 0.39 2.16 1.43
C MET A 24 1.32 2.91 2.39
N PHE A 25 2.32 3.64 1.87
CA PHE A 25 3.22 4.46 2.68
C PHE A 25 2.41 5.47 3.50
N MET A 26 1.49 6.19 2.86
CA MET A 26 0.62 7.17 3.52
C MET A 26 -0.26 6.51 4.59
N ALA A 27 -0.86 5.36 4.29
CA ALA A 27 -1.68 4.63 5.25
C ALA A 27 -0.87 4.18 6.47
N ALA A 28 0.34 3.64 6.26
CA ALA A 28 1.24 3.24 7.33
C ALA A 28 1.62 4.44 8.23
N LYS A 29 1.93 5.59 7.62
CA LYS A 29 2.21 6.85 8.35
C LYS A 29 1.00 7.33 9.16
N MET A 30 -0.20 7.27 8.58
CA MET A 30 -1.43 7.63 9.30
C MET A 30 -1.67 6.71 10.51
N ILE A 31 -1.44 5.40 10.36
CA ILE A 31 -1.58 4.44 11.47
C ILE A 31 -0.53 4.71 12.56
N GLN A 32 0.73 4.96 12.20
CA GLN A 32 1.77 5.36 13.17
C GLN A 32 1.42 6.66 13.92
N ALA A 33 0.73 7.59 13.27
CA ALA A 33 0.23 8.82 13.89
C ALA A 33 -1.06 8.63 14.72
N GLY A 34 -1.52 7.40 14.93
CA GLY A 34 -2.68 7.07 15.77
C GLY A 34 -4.03 7.15 15.06
N TYR A 35 -4.05 7.39 13.75
CA TYR A 35 -5.28 7.34 12.96
C TYR A 35 -5.65 5.90 12.60
N LYS A 36 -6.88 5.72 12.08
CA LYS A 36 -7.42 4.41 11.72
C LYS A 36 -7.83 4.38 10.25
N VAL A 37 -7.66 3.22 9.63
CA VAL A 37 -8.22 2.92 8.31
C VAL A 37 -9.55 2.22 8.50
N ALA A 38 -10.56 2.61 7.73
CA ALA A 38 -11.88 1.99 7.73
C ALA A 38 -12.23 1.51 6.32
N TYR A 39 -12.81 0.32 6.23
CA TYR A 39 -13.37 -0.21 4.99
C TYR A 39 -14.85 0.19 4.90
N CYS A 40 -15.27 0.68 3.73
CA CYS A 40 -16.65 1.07 3.44
C CYS A 40 -17.11 0.31 2.19
N ALA A 41 -17.98 -0.69 2.36
CA ALA A 41 -18.39 -1.60 1.29
C ALA A 41 -19.25 -0.90 0.23
N GLU A 42 -19.95 0.15 0.63
CA GLU A 42 -20.84 0.96 -0.20
C GLU A 42 -20.06 1.92 -1.12
N ALA A 43 -18.79 2.21 -0.81
CA ALA A 43 -17.91 3.04 -1.62
C ALA A 43 -17.37 2.24 -2.83
N VAL A 44 -18.26 1.87 -3.73
CA VAL A 44 -17.96 1.03 -4.89
C VAL A 44 -17.24 1.80 -6.02
N VAL A 45 -16.32 1.12 -6.70
CA VAL A 45 -15.61 1.64 -7.87
C VAL A 45 -15.59 0.59 -8.99
N ARG A 46 -15.46 1.05 -10.23
CA ARG A 46 -15.15 0.16 -11.36
C ARG A 46 -13.65 0.12 -11.55
N HIS A 47 -13.10 -1.07 -11.66
CA HIS A 47 -11.67 -1.30 -11.78
C HIS A 47 -11.38 -2.14 -13.03
N SER A 48 -10.29 -1.81 -13.73
CA SER A 48 -9.83 -2.53 -14.92
C SER A 48 -8.32 -2.41 -15.08
N HIS A 49 -7.66 -3.52 -15.38
CA HIS A 49 -6.26 -3.57 -15.81
C HIS A 49 -6.12 -4.52 -16.99
N ASN A 50 -5.16 -4.23 -17.86
CA ASN A 50 -4.83 -5.04 -19.03
C ASN A 50 -3.38 -5.54 -18.95
N TYR A 51 -2.90 -5.83 -17.74
CA TYR A 51 -1.53 -6.29 -17.55
C TYR A 51 -1.33 -7.68 -18.14
N THR A 52 -0.23 -7.82 -18.87
CA THR A 52 0.33 -9.13 -19.23
C THR A 52 0.93 -9.79 -18.00
N PRO A 53 1.13 -11.12 -17.99
CA PRO A 53 1.79 -11.82 -16.88
C PRO A 53 3.18 -11.24 -16.54
N ARG A 54 3.90 -10.70 -17.53
CA ARG A 54 5.21 -10.08 -17.32
C ARG A 54 5.11 -8.74 -16.60
N GLU A 55 4.13 -7.91 -16.95
CA GLU A 55 3.90 -6.62 -16.28
C GLU A 55 3.40 -6.84 -14.84
N GLU A 56 2.52 -7.82 -14.64
CA GLU A 56 2.09 -8.21 -13.30
C GLU A 56 3.29 -8.66 -12.46
N PHE A 57 4.16 -9.52 -13.02
CA PHE A 57 5.39 -9.93 -12.34
C PHE A 57 6.29 -8.74 -11.97
N GLN A 58 6.51 -7.80 -12.90
CA GLN A 58 7.29 -6.59 -12.63
C GLN A 58 6.69 -5.77 -11.48
N ARG A 59 5.36 -5.63 -11.45
CA ARG A 59 4.65 -4.91 -10.37
C ARG A 59 4.88 -5.56 -9.00
N TYR A 60 4.86 -6.90 -8.92
CA TYR A 60 5.19 -7.61 -7.67
C TYR A 60 6.68 -7.45 -7.29
N PHE A 61 7.59 -7.46 -8.26
CA PHE A 61 8.99 -7.17 -8.02
C PHE A 61 9.17 -5.76 -7.43
N ASP A 62 8.56 -4.76 -8.06
CA ASP A 62 8.63 -3.37 -7.59
C ASP A 62 8.02 -3.22 -6.18
N THR A 63 6.95 -3.96 -5.87
CA THR A 63 6.39 -4.06 -4.50
C THR A 63 7.44 -4.55 -3.49
N GLY A 64 8.25 -5.54 -3.87
CA GLY A 64 9.39 -6.00 -3.09
C GLY A 64 10.46 -4.92 -2.90
N VAL A 65 10.80 -4.18 -3.97
CA VAL A 65 11.73 -3.04 -3.92
C VAL A 65 11.22 -1.96 -2.96
N PHE A 66 9.93 -1.62 -3.02
CA PHE A 66 9.30 -0.67 -2.08
C PHE A 66 9.49 -1.10 -0.63
N HIS A 67 9.21 -2.37 -0.30
CA HIS A 67 9.42 -2.87 1.05
C HIS A 67 10.90 -2.87 1.47
N ALA A 68 11.83 -3.14 0.55
CA ALA A 68 13.26 -3.05 0.83
C ALA A 68 13.72 -1.60 1.07
N CYS A 69 13.16 -0.62 0.36
CA CYS A 69 13.42 0.80 0.55
C CYS A 69 12.72 1.38 1.79
N SER A 70 11.59 0.80 2.20
CA SER A 70 10.80 1.19 3.38
C SER A 70 10.72 0.05 4.41
N PRO A 71 11.86 -0.44 4.95
CA PRO A 71 11.90 -1.64 5.79
C PRO A 71 11.15 -1.47 7.11
N TRP A 72 10.96 -0.22 7.55
CA TRP A 72 10.19 0.11 8.74
C TRP A 72 8.72 -0.33 8.64
N ILE A 73 8.14 -0.38 7.45
CA ILE A 73 6.75 -0.81 7.27
C ILE A 73 6.60 -2.28 7.68
N GLN A 74 7.48 -3.16 7.20
CA GLN A 74 7.38 -4.58 7.55
C GLN A 74 7.76 -4.86 9.00
N ARG A 75 8.68 -4.08 9.56
CA ARG A 75 9.03 -4.18 10.98
C ARG A 75 7.85 -3.82 11.89
N ASP A 76 7.10 -2.79 11.54
CA ASP A 76 6.05 -2.24 12.40
C ASP A 76 4.68 -2.92 12.16
N PHE A 77 4.42 -3.42 10.94
CA PHE A 77 3.13 -4.00 10.53
C PHE A 77 3.17 -5.48 10.14
N GLY A 78 4.36 -6.10 10.10
CA GLY A 78 4.55 -7.48 9.67
C GLY A 78 4.86 -7.62 8.17
N GLY A 79 5.32 -8.82 7.79
CA GLY A 79 5.67 -9.14 6.41
C GLY A 79 4.46 -9.47 5.53
N ALA A 80 4.63 -9.35 4.21
CA ALA A 80 3.60 -9.63 3.20
C ALA A 80 3.69 -11.06 2.59
N GLY A 81 4.41 -11.98 3.24
CA GLY A 81 4.67 -13.32 2.72
C GLY A 81 3.61 -14.35 3.12
N GLY A 82 3.54 -15.47 2.37
CA GLY A 82 2.77 -16.66 2.77
C GLY A 82 1.30 -16.68 2.35
N GLU A 83 0.66 -15.53 2.14
CA GLU A 83 -0.75 -15.46 1.75
C GLU A 83 -1.04 -16.15 0.40
N GLY A 84 -0.12 -16.08 -0.55
CA GLY A 84 -0.25 -16.81 -1.83
C GLY A 84 -0.30 -18.33 -1.63
N PHE A 85 0.51 -18.87 -0.73
CA PHE A 85 0.49 -20.31 -0.41
C PHE A 85 -0.78 -20.69 0.37
N ARG A 86 -1.21 -19.82 1.29
CA ARG A 86 -2.47 -19.98 2.03
C ARG A 86 -3.70 -19.98 1.12
N PHE A 87 -3.65 -19.26 -0.01
CA PHE A 87 -4.76 -19.22 -0.97
C PHE A 87 -4.88 -20.51 -1.80
N VAL A 88 -3.77 -21.14 -2.16
CA VAL A 88 -3.76 -22.35 -3.02
C VAL A 88 -3.87 -23.66 -2.25
N LYS A 89 -3.64 -23.64 -0.93
CA LYS A 89 -3.77 -24.80 -0.05
C LYS A 89 -5.16 -24.88 0.55
#